data_AF-A0A955PZG2-F1
#
_entry.id   AF-A0A955PZG2-F1
#
_cell.length_a   1.000
_cell.length_b   1.000
_cell.length_c   1.000
_cell.angle_alpha   90.00
_cell.angle_beta   90.00
_cell.angle_gamma   90.00
#
_symmetry.space_group_name_H-M   'P 1'
#
loop_
_entity.id
_entity.type
_entity.pdbx_description
1 polymer ?
#
loop_
_entity_poly.entity_id
_entity_poly.type
_entity_poly.pdbx_seq_one_letter_code
_entity_poly.pdbx_strand_id
1 'polypeptide(L)'
;ESWGHECPVEGYEIHMGATRTLDLIPSCFRILTSQTPPSVEPPVSRVDGAMSLDGRVWGTYIHGVFDQPVFRRQWLNRARARKGLAPLVLEISEEVSQRMSQALDRWADHLEAHLDVNPIFSALGLDGSSPDRHHSSK
;
A
#
# COMPACT_ATOMS: atom_id res chain seq x y z
N GLU A 1 17.49 13.59 9.35
CA GLU A 1 17.62 12.80 8.10
C GLU A 1 16.41 13.11 7.24
N SER A 2 16.58 13.80 6.10
CA SER A 2 15.45 14.05 5.19
C SER A 2 15.10 12.77 4.41
N TRP A 3 13.81 12.54 4.18
CA TRP A 3 13.33 11.53 3.23
C TRP A 3 13.73 12.03 1.83
N GLY A 4 14.95 11.70 1.39
CA GLY A 4 15.61 12.32 0.23
C GLY A 4 14.86 12.21 -1.11
N HIS A 5 13.77 11.44 -1.19
CA HIS A 5 12.88 11.37 -2.34
C HIS A 5 11.45 11.06 -1.85
N GLU A 6 10.44 11.63 -2.53
CA GLU A 6 9.05 11.21 -2.37
C GLU A 6 8.91 9.75 -2.84
N CYS A 7 8.44 8.87 -1.97
CA CYS A 7 8.16 7.48 -2.30
C CYS A 7 6.64 7.31 -2.23
N PRO A 8 5.93 7.30 -3.37
CA PRO A 8 4.49 7.10 -3.36
C PRO A 8 4.17 5.74 -2.75
N VAL A 9 3.08 5.71 -1.99
CA VAL A 9 2.50 4.49 -1.44
C VAL A 9 1.02 4.46 -1.73
N GLU A 10 0.47 3.27 -1.84
CA GLU A 10 -0.96 3.03 -1.96
C GLU A 10 -1.42 2.17 -0.80
N GLY A 11 -2.66 2.38 -0.38
CA GLY A 11 -3.24 1.72 0.76
C GLY A 11 -4.68 2.16 0.97
N TYR A 12 -5.26 1.72 2.09
CA TYR A 12 -6.61 2.08 2.47
C TYR A 12 -6.68 2.39 3.96
N GLU A 13 -7.74 3.09 4.38
CA GLU A 13 -8.03 3.40 5.77
C GLU A 13 -9.35 2.73 6.18
N ILE A 14 -9.32 1.90 7.23
CA ILE A 14 -10.52 1.32 7.83
C ILE A 14 -10.39 1.49 9.34
N HIS A 15 -10.87 2.62 9.85
CA HIS A 15 -10.85 2.92 11.28
C HIS A 15 -12.03 3.82 11.66
N MET A 16 -12.53 3.64 12.88
CA MET A 16 -13.51 4.56 13.49
C MET A 16 -12.85 5.53 14.47
N GLY A 17 -11.62 5.23 14.91
CA GLY A 17 -10.86 6.08 15.82
C GLY A 17 -10.36 7.34 15.11
N ALA A 18 -10.35 8.45 15.85
CA ALA A 18 -9.74 9.70 15.40
C ALA A 18 -8.55 10.03 16.31
N THR A 19 -7.35 10.11 15.71
CA THR A 19 -6.14 10.52 16.43
C THR A 19 -5.94 12.02 16.26
N ARG A 20 -5.68 12.73 17.37
CA ARG A 20 -5.19 14.11 17.35
C ARG A 20 -3.73 14.09 17.76
N THR A 21 -2.85 14.59 16.90
CA THR A 21 -1.43 14.74 17.21
C THR A 21 -1.23 15.93 18.14
N LEU A 22 -0.24 15.83 19.02
CA LEU A 22 0.28 17.00 19.74
C LEU A 22 1.06 17.89 18.76
N ASP A 23 1.24 19.16 19.12
CA ASP A 23 2.03 20.10 18.32
C ASP A 23 3.47 19.58 18.14
N LEU A 24 4.08 19.93 16.99
CA LEU A 24 5.48 19.62 16.63
C LEU A 24 5.81 18.15 16.32
N ILE A 25 4.81 17.27 16.19
CA ILE A 25 5.03 15.89 15.74
C ILE A 25 4.96 15.81 14.20
N PRO A 26 6.03 15.35 13.51
CA PRO A 26 5.98 15.14 12.07
C PRO A 26 4.93 14.09 11.67
N SER A 27 4.24 14.31 10.56
CA SER A 27 3.38 13.30 9.96
C SER A 27 4.18 12.24 9.19
N CYS A 28 3.59 11.05 9.03
CA CYS A 28 4.21 9.95 8.27
C CYS A 28 4.00 10.15 6.77
N PHE A 29 2.78 10.54 6.38
CA PHE A 29 2.35 10.60 4.98
C PHE A 29 1.57 11.87 4.68
N ARG A 30 1.60 12.27 3.41
CA ARG A 30 0.67 13.22 2.82
C ARG A 30 -0.22 12.44 1.86
N ILE A 31 -1.51 12.44 2.12
CA ILE A 31 -2.51 11.77 1.30
C ILE A 31 -3.08 12.80 0.33
N LEU A 32 -2.94 12.50 -0.95
CA LEU A 32 -3.55 13.25 -2.04
C LEU A 32 -4.95 12.67 -2.26
N THR A 33 -5.99 13.47 -2.05
CA THR A 33 -7.36 12.98 -2.22
C THR A 33 -7.77 13.04 -3.69
N SER A 34 -8.28 11.93 -4.23
CA SER A 34 -8.86 11.87 -5.60
C SER A 34 -10.16 12.66 -5.74
N GLN A 35 -10.73 13.15 -4.63
CA GLN A 35 -11.95 13.94 -4.59
C GLN A 35 -11.73 15.42 -4.91
N THR A 36 -10.49 15.83 -5.19
CA THR A 36 -10.23 17.22 -5.58
C THR A 36 -10.68 17.43 -7.03
N PRO A 37 -11.64 18.32 -7.31
CA PRO A 37 -11.97 18.67 -8.68
C PRO A 37 -10.71 19.19 -9.39
N PRO A 38 -10.51 18.91 -10.70
CA PRO A 38 -9.33 19.35 -11.45
C PRO A 38 -9.08 20.87 -11.41
N SER A 39 -10.10 21.65 -11.02
CA SER A 39 -10.08 23.10 -10.93
C SER A 39 -9.50 23.66 -9.62
N VAL A 40 -9.13 22.82 -8.64
CA VAL A 40 -8.62 23.27 -7.33
C VAL A 40 -7.11 23.04 -7.25
N GLU A 41 -6.38 24.16 -7.23
CA GLU A 41 -4.92 24.23 -7.12
C GLU A 41 -4.55 24.95 -5.81
N PRO A 42 -3.76 24.34 -4.90
CA PRO A 42 -3.21 22.98 -4.96
C PRO A 42 -4.25 21.88 -4.62
N PRO A 43 -3.98 20.61 -4.97
CA PRO A 43 -4.84 19.49 -4.62
C PRO A 43 -5.13 19.44 -3.12
N VAL A 44 -6.37 19.10 -2.75
CA VAL A 44 -6.72 18.91 -1.34
C VAL A 44 -5.93 17.70 -0.84
N SER A 45 -4.99 17.98 0.06
CA SER A 45 -4.19 16.98 0.74
C SER A 45 -4.44 17.03 2.24
N ARG A 46 -4.37 15.86 2.86
CA ARG A 46 -4.35 15.73 4.31
C ARG A 46 -3.09 15.00 4.74
N VAL A 47 -2.67 15.23 5.98
CA VAL A 47 -1.59 14.46 6.58
C VAL A 47 -2.16 13.24 7.29
N ASP A 48 -1.43 12.13 7.26
CA ASP A 48 -1.72 10.95 8.06
C ASP A 48 -0.53 10.53 8.92
N GLY A 49 -0.86 10.00 10.08
CA GLY A 49 0.09 9.40 10.98
C GLY A 49 0.93 10.38 11.78
N ALA A 50 1.78 9.81 12.62
CA ALA A 50 2.71 10.49 13.50
C ALA A 50 4.03 9.74 13.54
N MET A 51 5.13 10.47 13.40
CA MET A 51 6.49 9.94 13.42
C MET A 51 7.26 10.56 14.59
N SER A 52 8.04 9.76 15.33
CA SER A 52 8.96 10.27 16.34
C SER A 52 10.02 11.19 15.70
N LEU A 53 10.55 12.18 16.42
CA LEU A 53 11.53 13.12 15.87
C LEU A 53 12.80 12.45 15.31
N ASP A 54 13.19 11.30 15.87
CA ASP A 54 14.31 10.48 15.40
C ASP A 54 13.94 9.52 14.24
N GLY A 55 12.68 9.56 13.78
CA GLY A 55 12.15 8.79 12.67
C GLY A 55 12.17 7.28 12.89
N ARG A 56 12.06 6.81 14.14
CA ARG A 56 12.10 5.38 14.50
C ARG A 56 10.73 4.79 14.76
N VAL A 57 9.82 5.58 15.30
CA VAL A 57 8.46 5.16 15.63
C VAL A 57 7.51 5.82 14.66
N TRP A 58 6.67 5.02 14.01
CA TRP A 58 5.70 5.44 13.02
C TRP A 58 4.34 4.89 13.44
N GLY A 59 3.35 5.77 13.54
CA GLY A 59 1.94 5.40 13.58
C GLY A 59 1.25 5.93 12.34
N THR A 60 0.42 5.13 11.69
CA THR A 60 -0.34 5.52 10.49
C THR A 60 -1.63 4.70 10.45
N TYR A 61 -2.69 5.29 9.90
CA TYR A 61 -3.93 4.55 9.62
C TYR A 61 -3.93 3.90 8.24
N ILE A 62 -2.94 4.19 7.40
CA ILE A 62 -2.83 3.61 6.07
C ILE A 62 -2.40 2.15 6.21
N HIS A 63 -3.31 1.25 5.88
CA HIS A 63 -3.02 -0.17 5.71
C HIS A 63 -2.31 -0.40 4.37
N GLY A 64 -1.39 -1.36 4.34
CA GLY A 64 -0.72 -1.78 3.09
C GLY A 64 0.51 -0.95 2.67
N VAL A 65 0.94 0.03 3.47
CA VAL A 65 2.13 0.85 3.12
C VAL A 65 3.38 0.04 2.79
N PHE A 66 3.54 -1.13 3.43
CA PHE A 66 4.66 -2.03 3.20
C PHE A 66 4.47 -3.01 2.05
N ASP A 67 3.31 -3.04 1.39
CA ASP A 67 3.09 -3.87 0.21
C ASP A 67 3.81 -3.28 -1.01
N GLN A 68 4.07 -1.97 -0.97
CA GLN A 68 4.83 -1.24 -1.97
C GLN A 68 6.34 -1.56 -1.86
N PRO A 69 6.92 -2.26 -2.84
CA PRO A 69 8.26 -2.84 -2.70
C PRO A 69 9.35 -1.78 -2.54
N VAL A 70 9.20 -0.63 -3.20
CA VAL A 70 10.12 0.51 -3.12
C VAL A 70 10.11 1.11 -1.72
N PHE A 71 8.93 1.44 -1.19
CA PHE A 71 8.79 2.00 0.16
C PHE A 71 9.33 1.03 1.21
N ARG A 72 8.91 -0.24 1.15
CA ARG A 72 9.38 -1.30 2.05
C ARG A 72 10.91 -1.41 2.04
N ARG A 73 11.53 -1.40 0.85
CA ARG A 73 12.99 -1.49 0.73
C ARG A 73 13.68 -0.29 1.35
N GLN A 74 13.25 0.91 1.00
CA GLN A 74 13.85 2.15 1.52
C GLN A 74 13.69 2.26 3.04
N TRP A 75 12.53 1.89 3.58
CA TRP A 75 12.26 1.89 5.01
C TRP A 75 13.17 0.90 5.75
N LEU A 76 13.28 -0.34 5.25
CA LEU A 76 14.16 -1.36 5.85
C LEU A 76 15.64 -0.99 5.73
N ASN A 77 16.08 -0.39 4.62
CA ASN A 77 17.46 0.05 4.45
C ASN A 77 17.85 1.16 5.43
N ARG A 78 16.92 2.02 5.85
CA ARG A 78 17.17 2.98 6.96
C ARG A 78 17.39 2.28 8.28
N ALA A 79 16.56 1.28 8.60
CA ALA A 79 16.75 0.47 9.80
C ALA A 79 18.09 -0.29 9.77
N ARG A 80 18.52 -0.77 8.60
CA ARG A 80 19.83 -1.40 8.37
C ARG A 80 20.98 -0.42 8.57
N ALA A 81 20.92 0.76 7.97
CA ALA A 81 21.95 1.79 8.09
C ALA A 81 22.20 2.16 9.57
N ARG A 82 21.14 2.32 10.37
CA ARG A 82 21.23 2.59 11.81
C ARG A 82 21.88 1.47 12.61
N LYS A 83 21.87 0.24 12.09
CA LYS A 83 22.55 -0.93 12.67
C LYS A 83 23.95 -1.16 12.08
N GLY A 84 24.45 -0.28 11.20
CA GLY A 84 25.72 -0.47 10.50
C GLY A 84 25.69 -1.60 9.46
N LEU A 85 24.50 -2.00 8.99
CA LEU A 85 24.34 -3.04 7.97
C LEU A 85 24.28 -2.41 6.59
N ALA A 86 24.95 -3.04 5.61
CA ALA A 86 24.91 -2.62 4.21
C ALA A 86 23.47 -2.61 3.68
N PRO A 87 23.08 -1.68 2.79
CA PRO A 87 21.75 -1.70 2.18
C PRO A 87 21.54 -2.97 1.35
N LEU A 88 20.29 -3.40 1.24
CA LEU A 88 19.89 -4.45 0.30
C LEU A 88 19.28 -3.82 -0.95
N VAL A 89 19.29 -4.58 -2.03
CA VAL A 89 18.79 -4.16 -3.34
C VAL A 89 17.25 -4.27 -3.42
N LEU A 90 16.64 -3.59 -4.38
CA LEU A 90 15.18 -3.47 -4.51
C LEU A 90 14.52 -4.79 -4.88
N GLU A 91 15.20 -5.58 -5.71
CA GLU A 91 14.76 -6.84 -6.32
C GLU A 91 14.30 -7.83 -5.25
N ILE A 92 15.01 -7.91 -4.11
CA ILE A 92 14.61 -8.77 -2.98
C ILE A 92 13.22 -8.37 -2.44
N SER A 93 12.87 -7.09 -2.49
CA SER A 93 11.55 -6.60 -2.09
C SER A 93 10.50 -6.96 -3.15
N GLU A 94 10.84 -6.85 -4.43
CA GLU A 94 9.94 -7.16 -5.54
C GLU A 94 9.61 -8.66 -5.59
N GLU A 95 10.61 -9.52 -5.38
CA GLU A 95 10.44 -10.97 -5.26
C GLU A 95 9.41 -11.36 -4.18
N VAL A 96 9.41 -10.65 -3.04
CA VAL A 96 8.42 -10.88 -1.97
C VAL A 96 7.00 -10.55 -2.46
N SER A 97 6.81 -9.42 -3.15
CA SER A 97 5.52 -9.06 -3.72
C SER A 97 5.08 -10.05 -4.81
N GLN A 98 6.00 -10.48 -5.68
CA GLN A 98 5.73 -11.46 -6.73
C GLN A 98 5.31 -12.81 -6.15
N ARG A 99 6.01 -13.30 -5.12
CA ARG A 99 5.67 -14.56 -4.44
C ARG A 99 4.29 -14.51 -3.81
N MET A 100 3.91 -13.36 -3.23
CA MET A 100 2.56 -13.15 -2.69
C MET A 100 1.53 -13.19 -3.80
N SER A 101 1.73 -12.44 -4.90
CA SER A 101 0.81 -12.43 -6.05
C SER A 101 0.59 -13.83 -6.60
N GLN A 102 1.66 -14.58 -6.86
CA GLN A 102 1.58 -15.95 -7.36
C GLN A 102 0.85 -16.88 -6.39
N ALA A 103 0.99 -16.67 -5.07
CA ALA A 103 0.25 -17.46 -4.09
C ALA A 103 -1.25 -17.15 -4.14
N LEU A 104 -1.62 -15.87 -4.25
CA LEU A 104 -3.00 -15.44 -4.39
C LEU A 104 -3.63 -15.93 -5.69
N ASP A 105 -2.90 -15.89 -6.81
CA ASP A 105 -3.38 -16.39 -8.10
C ASP A 105 -3.65 -17.91 -8.02
N ARG A 106 -2.75 -18.70 -7.41
CA ARG A 106 -3.01 -20.14 -7.19
C ARG A 106 -4.25 -20.41 -6.33
N TRP A 107 -4.51 -19.56 -5.34
CA TRP A 107 -5.72 -19.67 -4.54
C TRP A 107 -6.97 -19.32 -5.35
N ALA A 108 -6.89 -18.28 -6.18
CA ALA A 108 -7.97 -17.90 -7.09
C ALA A 108 -8.30 -19.03 -8.07
N ASP A 109 -7.29 -19.60 -8.73
CA ASP A 109 -7.45 -20.73 -9.66
C ASP A 109 -8.11 -21.94 -8.97
N HIS A 110 -7.69 -22.23 -7.73
CA HIS A 110 -8.27 -23.33 -6.96
C HIS A 110 -9.74 -23.09 -6.60
N LEU A 111 -10.08 -21.86 -6.20
CA LEU A 111 -11.45 -21.50 -5.87
C LEU A 111 -12.33 -21.53 -7.13
N GLU A 112 -11.86 -21.00 -8.26
CA GLU A 112 -12.62 -21.00 -9.51
C GLU A 112 -12.92 -22.41 -10.03
N ALA A 113 -11.99 -23.36 -9.85
CA ALA A 113 -12.21 -24.76 -10.20
C ALA A 113 -13.27 -25.47 -9.35
N HIS A 114 -13.61 -24.94 -8.17
CA HIS A 114 -14.43 -25.62 -7.17
C HIS A 114 -15.63 -24.81 -6.65
N LEU A 115 -15.75 -23.53 -7.01
CA LEU A 115 -16.78 -22.61 -6.53
C LEU A 115 -17.36 -21.79 -7.69
N ASP A 116 -18.65 -21.95 -7.94
CA ASP A 116 -19.38 -21.09 -8.86
C ASP A 116 -19.78 -19.79 -8.15
N VAL A 117 -19.05 -18.71 -8.45
CA VAL A 117 -19.29 -17.37 -7.91
C VAL A 117 -20.27 -16.55 -8.74
N ASN A 118 -20.70 -17.04 -9.92
CA ASN A 118 -21.62 -16.32 -10.79
C ASN A 118 -22.94 -15.94 -10.10
N PRO A 119 -23.57 -16.79 -9.27
CA PRO A 119 -24.79 -16.41 -8.56
C PRO A 119 -24.62 -15.19 -7.65
N ILE A 120 -23.43 -14.99 -7.07
CA ILE A 120 -23.11 -13.82 -6.23
C ILE A 120 -23.02 -12.57 -7.12
N PHE A 121 -22.30 -12.67 -8.23
CA PHE A 121 -22.20 -11.56 -9.19
C PHE A 121 -23.57 -11.17 -9.75
N SER A 122 -24.41 -12.14 -10.11
CA SER A 122 -25.78 -11.90 -10.54
C SER A 122 -26.64 -11.22 -9.48
N ALA A 123 -26.54 -11.66 -8.22
CA ALA A 123 -27.25 -11.01 -7.12
C ALA A 123 -26.81 -9.54 -6.90
N LEU A 124 -25.58 -9.19 -7.29
CA LEU A 124 -25.07 -7.82 -7.26
C LEU A 124 -25.35 -7.02 -8.55
N GLY A 125 -26.01 -7.62 -9.55
CA GLY A 125 -26.26 -6.98 -10.84
C GLY A 125 -25.01 -6.82 -11.71
N LEU A 126 -24.00 -7.67 -11.48
CA LEU A 126 -22.69 -7.66 -12.16
C LEU A 126 -22.61 -8.71 -13.29
N ASP A 127 -23.76 -9.08 -13.87
CA ASP A 127 -23.86 -10.09 -14.92
C ASP A 127 -22.95 -9.76 -16.12
N GLY A 128 -22.07 -10.70 -16.48
CA GLY A 128 -21.11 -10.53 -17.60
C GLY A 128 -19.77 -9.91 -17.23
N SER A 129 -19.55 -9.57 -15.95
CA SER A 129 -18.24 -9.17 -15.43
C SER A 129 -17.56 -10.30 -14.67
N SER A 130 -17.49 -11.49 -15.29
CA SER A 130 -16.41 -12.39 -14.90
C SER A 130 -15.11 -11.63 -15.17
N PRO A 131 -14.21 -11.46 -14.20
CA PRO A 131 -12.95 -10.78 -14.44
C PRO A 131 -12.17 -11.62 -15.45
N ASP A 132 -12.24 -11.21 -16.72
CA ASP A 132 -11.55 -11.86 -17.82
C ASP A 132 -10.05 -11.77 -17.55
N ARG A 133 -9.47 -12.83 -16.99
CA ARG A 133 -8.02 -12.95 -16.87
C ARG A 133 -7.53 -13.57 -18.17
N HIS A 134 -7.01 -12.71 -19.03
CA HIS A 134 -6.10 -13.09 -20.10
C HIS A 134 -5.14 -14.17 -19.59
N HIS A 135 -5.37 -15.41 -20.03
CA HIS A 135 -4.35 -16.44 -20.03
C HIS A 135 -3.20 -15.97 -20.93
N SER A 136 -2.26 -15.19 -20.39
CA SER A 136 -0.93 -15.10 -20.99
C SER A 136 -0.18 -16.38 -20.63
N SER A 137 -0.53 -17.46 -21.32
CA SER A 137 0.44 -18.51 -21.61
C SER A 137 1.49 -17.92 -22.55
N LYS A 138 2.65 -17.56 -22.02
CA LYS A 138 3.97 -17.76 -22.64
C LYS A 138 5.04 -17.90 -21.57
#